data_AF-A0A1B3X4U0-F1
#
_entry.id   AF-A0A1B3X4U0-F1
#
_cell.length_a   1.000
_cell.length_b   1.000
_cell.length_c   1.000
_cell.angle_alpha   90.00
_cell.angle_beta   90.00
_cell.angle_gamma   90.00
#
_symmetry.space_group_name_H-M   'P 1'
#
loop_
_entity.id
_entity.type
_entity.pdbx_description
1 polymer ?
#
loop_
_entity_poly.entity_id
_entity_poly.type
_entity_poly.pdbx_seq_one_letter_code
_entity_poly.pdbx_strand_id
1 'polypeptide(L)'
;MKQIHITDFQNSDLDLHDSLLEDVKISYGRKNVIIFLILPKSPPLRDSGERAKLIIENTSYFVMSLKEPWGKGTYIVSEEIKNCANDQLKLIITLNSGDTIEIAGAKISLTDNI
;
A
#
# COMPACT_ATOMS: atom_id res chain seq x y z
N MET A 1 -22.23 -10.04 11.05
CA MET A 1 -20.94 -9.52 11.55
C MET A 1 -19.93 -9.72 10.43
N LYS A 2 -19.46 -8.65 9.76
CA LYS A 2 -18.50 -8.77 8.65
C LYS A 2 -17.09 -8.92 9.23
N GLN A 3 -16.37 -9.94 8.78
CA GLN A 3 -15.03 -10.29 9.24
C GLN A 3 -14.02 -9.39 8.52
N ILE A 4 -13.32 -8.55 9.26
CA ILE A 4 -12.22 -7.72 8.73
C ILE A 4 -10.97 -8.60 8.75
N HIS A 5 -10.45 -8.95 7.58
CA HIS A 5 -9.13 -9.57 7.50
C HIS A 5 -8.07 -8.48 7.63
N ILE A 6 -7.29 -8.56 8.71
CA ILE A 6 -6.11 -7.72 8.94
C ILE A 6 -4.92 -8.68 8.85
N THR A 7 -4.08 -8.49 7.84
CA THR A 7 -2.82 -9.22 7.70
C THR A 7 -1.69 -8.27 8.07
N ASP A 8 -0.90 -8.66 9.08
CA ASP A 8 0.30 -7.95 9.50
C ASP A 8 1.50 -8.53 8.75
N PHE A 9 2.22 -7.70 7.99
CA PHE A 9 3.32 -8.17 7.15
C PHE A 9 4.68 -7.89 7.80
N GLN A 10 5.49 -8.95 7.98
CA GLN A 10 6.90 -8.85 8.40
C GLN A 10 7.89 -9.30 7.33
N ASN A 11 7.46 -10.00 6.26
CA ASN A 11 8.21 -10.30 5.04
C ASN A 11 7.27 -10.86 3.93
N SER A 12 7.60 -10.55 2.67
CA SER A 12 7.24 -11.18 1.37
C SER A 12 5.79 -11.62 1.00
N ASP A 13 4.80 -11.57 1.87
CA ASP A 13 3.44 -12.05 1.52
C ASP A 13 2.48 -10.95 1.02
N LEU A 14 2.98 -9.72 0.89
CA LEU A 14 2.22 -8.61 0.31
C LEU A 14 2.26 -8.75 -1.21
N ASP A 15 1.14 -9.14 -1.83
CA ASP A 15 0.95 -9.22 -3.28
C ASP A 15 0.05 -8.05 -3.72
N LEU A 16 0.68 -6.99 -4.20
CA LEU A 16 0.02 -5.79 -4.73
C LEU A 16 0.23 -5.62 -6.23
N HIS A 17 0.87 -6.58 -6.90
CA HIS A 17 1.09 -6.52 -8.34
C HIS A 17 -0.24 -6.26 -9.07
N ASP A 18 -0.23 -5.36 -10.05
CA ASP A 18 -1.41 -4.89 -10.81
C ASP A 18 -2.49 -4.15 -9.99
N SER A 19 -2.26 -3.87 -8.71
CA SER A 19 -3.18 -3.05 -7.93
C SER A 19 -3.16 -1.60 -8.41
N LEU A 20 -4.34 -1.01 -8.62
CA LEU A 20 -4.46 0.40 -9.01
C LEU A 20 -4.31 1.30 -7.78
N LEU A 21 -3.54 2.37 -7.91
CA LEU A 21 -3.42 3.43 -6.92
C LEU A 21 -4.62 4.38 -7.04
N GLU A 22 -5.46 4.49 -6.00
CA GLU A 22 -6.60 5.44 -5.99
C GLU A 22 -6.25 6.76 -5.29
N ASP A 23 -5.71 6.70 -4.07
CA ASP A 23 -5.43 7.88 -3.24
C ASP A 23 -4.32 7.59 -2.21
N VAL A 24 -3.67 8.64 -1.72
CA VAL A 24 -2.69 8.58 -0.63
C VAL A 24 -3.03 9.63 0.42
N LYS A 25 -3.36 9.16 1.63
CA LYS A 25 -3.70 10.02 2.76
C LYS A 25 -2.64 9.96 3.84
N ILE A 26 -2.13 11.12 4.22
CA ILE A 26 -1.23 11.27 5.37
C ILE A 26 -2.05 11.80 6.56
N SER A 27 -2.06 11.06 7.67
CA SER A 27 -2.69 11.50 8.92
C SER A 27 -1.64 11.81 9.98
N TYR A 28 -1.31 13.10 10.11
CA TYR A 28 -0.30 13.54 11.08
C TYR A 28 -0.69 13.20 12.53
N GLY A 29 -1.93 13.49 12.92
CA GLY A 29 -2.41 13.24 14.30
C GLY A 29 -2.47 11.75 14.66
N ARG A 30 -2.77 10.87 13.70
CA ARG A 30 -2.78 9.41 13.89
C ARG A 30 -1.44 8.76 13.60
N LYS A 31 -0.45 9.54 13.15
CA LYS A 31 0.90 9.09 12.77
C LYS A 31 0.88 7.94 11.76
N ASN A 32 0.01 8.02 10.75
CA ASN A 32 -0.07 6.98 9.72
C ASN A 32 -0.18 7.54 8.30
N VAL A 33 0.24 6.70 7.35
CA VAL A 33 -0.01 6.89 5.92
C VAL A 33 -0.92 5.76 5.46
N ILE A 34 -1.93 6.11 4.66
CA ILE A 34 -2.90 5.18 4.10
C ILE A 34 -2.86 5.30 2.59
N ILE A 35 -2.55 4.20 1.91
CA ILE A 35 -2.66 4.07 0.46
C ILE A 35 -3.97 3.33 0.15
N PHE A 36 -4.81 3.94 -0.68
CA PHE A 36 -6.05 3.35 -1.15
C PHE A 36 -5.81 2.66 -2.49
N LEU A 37 -6.22 1.39 -2.58
CA LEU A 37 -5.93 0.51 -3.71
C LEU A 37 -7.21 -0.12 -4.26
N ILE A 38 -7.22 -0.39 -5.56
CA ILE A 38 -8.13 -1.38 -6.16
C ILE A 38 -7.29 -2.62 -6.50
N LEU A 39 -7.52 -3.71 -5.78
CA LEU A 39 -6.86 -4.99 -6.01
C LEU A 39 -7.36 -5.62 -7.32
N PRO A 40 -6.49 -6.31 -8.10
CA PRO A 40 -6.88 -7.00 -9.31
C PRO A 40 -7.92 -8.10 -9.00
N LYS A 41 -8.74 -8.43 -10.00
CA LYS A 41 -9.75 -9.48 -9.85
C LYS A 41 -9.07 -10.85 -9.87
N SER A 42 -9.12 -11.59 -8.77
CA SER A 42 -8.89 -13.03 -8.79
C SER A 42 -10.15 -13.74 -9.32
N PRO A 43 -10.07 -14.56 -10.39
CA PRO A 43 -11.18 -15.43 -10.75
C PRO A 43 -11.55 -16.34 -9.56
N PRO A 44 -12.84 -16.65 -9.28
CA PRO A 44 -14.04 -16.40 -10.08
C PRO A 44 -14.99 -15.32 -9.51
N LEU A 45 -14.61 -14.59 -8.46
CA LEU A 45 -15.53 -13.74 -7.70
C LEU A 45 -15.01 -12.31 -7.64
N ARG A 46 -15.48 -11.43 -8.55
CA ARG A 46 -15.59 -9.96 -8.35
C ARG A 46 -16.10 -9.26 -9.61
N ASP A 47 -17.27 -8.63 -9.53
CA ASP A 47 -17.83 -7.80 -10.61
C ASP A 47 -17.13 -6.44 -10.76
N SER A 48 -16.37 -6.00 -9.74
CA SER A 48 -15.47 -4.83 -9.76
C SER A 48 -14.26 -5.12 -8.86
N GLY A 49 -13.09 -4.52 -9.12
CA GLY A 49 -11.89 -4.77 -8.28
C GLY A 49 -12.15 -4.43 -6.81
N GLU A 50 -11.53 -5.16 -5.88
CA GLU A 50 -11.79 -4.96 -4.45
C GLU A 50 -11.01 -3.75 -3.93
N ARG A 51 -11.70 -2.87 -3.19
CA ARG A 51 -11.05 -1.73 -2.55
C ARG A 51 -10.34 -2.17 -1.28
N ALA A 52 -9.05 -1.91 -1.22
CA ALA A 52 -8.22 -2.18 -0.06
C ALA A 52 -7.55 -0.90 0.45
N LYS A 53 -7.12 -0.95 1.71
CA LYS A 53 -6.30 0.09 2.32
C LYS A 53 -5.02 -0.55 2.83
N LEU A 54 -3.89 -0.05 2.34
CA LEU A 54 -2.58 -0.34 2.90
C LEU A 54 -2.25 0.74 3.92
N ILE A 55 -2.10 0.35 5.18
CA ILE A 55 -1.93 1.24 6.31
C ILE A 55 -0.53 1.04 6.87
N ILE A 56 0.22 2.13 6.98
CA ILE A 56 1.53 2.16 7.63
C ILE A 56 1.41 2.99 8.90
N GLU A 57 1.52 2.36 10.06
CA GLU A 57 1.36 3.00 11.38
C GLU A 57 2.69 3.46 11.98
N ASN A 58 2.65 4.50 12.81
CA ASN A 58 3.81 5.17 13.38
C ASN A 58 4.84 5.55 12.31
N THR A 59 4.36 6.20 11.24
CA THR A 59 5.19 6.60 10.11
C THR A 59 6.30 7.56 10.55
N SER A 60 7.54 7.24 10.18
CA SER A 60 8.73 8.06 10.42
C SER A 60 9.30 8.65 9.13
N TYR A 61 8.96 8.08 7.98
CA TYR A 61 9.45 8.48 6.67
C TYR A 61 8.38 8.27 5.62
N PHE A 62 8.22 9.26 4.73
CA PHE A 62 7.37 9.18 3.56
C PHE A 62 7.99 10.01 2.44
N VAL A 63 8.26 9.40 1.30
CA VAL A 63 8.60 10.10 0.06
C VAL A 63 7.87 9.46 -1.11
N MET A 64 7.49 10.29 -2.07
CA MET A 64 6.96 9.87 -3.35
C MET A 64 7.74 10.61 -4.44
N SER A 65 8.28 9.87 -5.41
CA SER A 65 8.82 10.50 -6.62
C SER A 65 7.71 10.75 -7.63
N LEU A 66 7.85 11.84 -8.39
CA LEU A 66 6.89 12.29 -9.40
C LEU A 66 7.67 12.73 -10.64
N LYS A 67 8.04 11.77 -11.48
CA LYS A 67 8.70 12.01 -12.78
C LYS A 67 7.68 12.23 -13.88
N GLU A 68 6.51 11.60 -13.77
CA GLU A 68 5.39 11.77 -14.69
C GLU A 68 4.13 12.29 -13.94
N PRO A 69 3.16 12.91 -14.66
CA PRO A 69 1.88 13.26 -14.06
C PRO A 69 1.14 12.02 -13.55
N TRP A 70 0.97 11.92 -12.24
CA TRP A 70 0.12 10.95 -11.57
C TRP A 70 -1.37 11.12 -11.92
N GLY A 71 -2.13 10.02 -11.91
CA GLY A 71 -3.55 10.05 -12.17
C GLY A 71 -4.17 8.68 -12.36
N LYS A 72 -5.39 8.65 -12.88
CA LYS A 72 -6.13 7.41 -13.10
C LYS A 72 -5.35 6.49 -14.05
N GLY A 73 -5.21 5.22 -13.67
CA GLY A 73 -4.52 4.20 -14.47
C GLY A 73 -3.08 3.91 -14.01
N THR A 74 -2.59 4.58 -12.96
CA THR A 74 -1.34 4.21 -12.29
C THR A 74 -1.52 2.93 -11.48
N TYR A 75 -0.63 1.96 -11.66
CA TYR A 75 -0.67 0.66 -10.98
C TYR A 75 0.69 0.26 -10.43
N ILE A 76 0.67 -0.66 -9.46
CA ILE A 76 1.85 -1.18 -8.80
C ILE A 76 2.47 -2.28 -9.67
N VAL A 77 3.76 -2.10 -9.99
CA VAL A 77 4.58 -3.09 -10.72
C VAL A 77 5.34 -3.98 -9.75
N SER A 78 5.76 -3.44 -8.61
CA SER A 78 6.42 -4.22 -7.58
C SER A 78 6.38 -3.53 -6.22
N GLU A 79 6.58 -4.34 -5.19
CA GLU A 79 6.64 -3.93 -3.81
C GLU A 79 7.74 -4.71 -3.10
N GLU A 80 8.38 -4.03 -2.14
CA GLU A 80 9.41 -4.62 -1.31
C GLU A 80 9.25 -4.12 0.12
N ILE A 81 9.33 -5.04 1.10
CA ILE A 81 9.36 -4.70 2.52
C ILE A 81 10.76 -5.02 3.05
N LYS A 82 11.40 -4.03 3.66
CA LYS A 82 12.72 -4.15 4.32
C LYS A 82 12.60 -3.87 5.80
N ASN A 83 13.33 -4.66 6.59
CA ASN A 83 13.62 -4.28 7.96
C ASN A 83 14.61 -3.10 7.98
N CYS A 84 14.30 -2.10 8.80
CA CYS A 84 15.14 -0.93 9.04
C CYS A 84 15.58 -0.89 10.51
N ALA A 85 16.49 0.04 10.84
CA ALA A 85 16.84 0.30 12.23
C ALA A 85 15.61 0.68 13.08
N ASN A 86 15.69 0.46 14.39
CA ASN A 86 14.64 0.80 15.37
C ASN A 86 13.32 0.04 15.19
N ASP A 87 13.38 -1.24 14.82
CA ASP A 87 12.21 -2.12 14.65
C ASP A 87 11.16 -1.56 13.66
N GLN A 88 11.63 -0.82 12.66
CA GLN A 88 10.78 -0.27 11.61
C GLN A 88 10.81 -1.13 10.35
N LEU A 89 9.69 -1.13 9.65
CA LEU A 89 9.53 -1.68 8.32
C LEU A 89 9.52 -0.54 7.30
N LYS A 90 10.26 -0.71 6.21
CA LYS A 90 10.23 0.18 5.05
C LYS A 90 9.57 -0.54 3.89
N LEU A 91 8.44 -0.01 3.46
CA LEU A 91 7.76 -0.35 2.22
C LEU A 91 8.32 0.49 1.08
N ILE A 92 8.65 -0.16 -0.03
CA ILE A 92 9.05 0.46 -1.30
C ILE A 92 8.09 -0.06 -2.36
N ILE A 93 7.32 0.82 -2.98
CA ILE A 93 6.42 0.50 -4.10
C ILE A 93 6.99 1.13 -5.36
N THR A 94 7.06 0.37 -6.45
CA THR A 94 7.36 0.87 -7.79
C THR A 94 6.09 0.90 -8.63
N LEU A 95 5.80 2.06 -9.20
CA LEU A 95 4.65 2.27 -10.07
C LEU A 95 5.02 2.00 -11.53
N ASN A 96 4.02 1.79 -12.38
CA ASN A 96 4.22 1.57 -13.82
C ASN A 96 4.86 2.76 -14.57
N SER A 97 4.84 3.97 -14.01
CA SER A 97 5.59 5.13 -14.51
C SER A 97 7.10 5.08 -14.18
N GLY A 98 7.54 4.14 -13.33
CA GLY A 98 8.89 4.14 -12.75
C GLY A 98 9.07 5.12 -11.58
N ASP A 99 7.98 5.71 -11.11
CA ASP A 99 7.93 6.42 -9.83
C ASP A 99 7.91 5.44 -8.65
N THR A 100 8.34 5.94 -7.51
CA THR A 100 8.47 5.18 -6.27
C THR A 100 7.70 5.83 -5.13
N ILE A 101 7.07 5.01 -4.31
CA ILE A 101 6.51 5.40 -3.01
C ILE A 101 7.28 4.66 -1.94
N GLU A 102 7.95 5.39 -1.04
CA GLU A 102 8.73 4.79 0.04
C GLU A 102 8.20 5.28 1.38
N ILE A 103 7.89 4.34 2.26
CA ILE A 103 7.27 4.63 3.56
C ILE A 103 7.94 3.77 4.63
N ALA A 104 8.40 4.38 5.73
CA ALA A 104 8.86 3.64 6.89
C ALA A 104 7.93 3.85 8.09
N GLY A 105 7.62 2.78 8.82
CA GLY A 105 6.79 2.80 10.01
C GLY A 105 6.96 1.55 10.86
N ALA A 106 6.27 1.48 12.00
CA ALA A 106 6.38 0.36 12.93
C ALA A 106 5.56 -0.86 12.48
N LYS A 107 4.50 -0.64 11.69
CA LYS A 107 3.57 -1.69 11.28
C LYS A 107 3.02 -1.41 9.88
N ILE A 108 2.92 -2.44 9.05
CA ILE A 108 2.30 -2.41 7.74
C ILE A 108 1.14 -3.42 7.76
N SER A 109 -0.06 -2.98 7.41
CA SER A 109 -1.24 -3.85 7.31
C SER A 109 -2.06 -3.55 6.06
N LEU A 110 -2.63 -4.60 5.47
CA LEU A 110 -3.62 -4.50 4.39
C LEU A 110 -5.00 -4.82 4.97
N THR A 111 -5.99 -4.01 4.64
CA THR A 111 -7.38 -4.27 5.01
C THR A 111 -8.30 -4.08 3.82
N ASP A 112 -9.10 -5.11 3.57
CA ASP A 112 -10.14 -5.08 2.55
C ASP A 112 -11.38 -4.40 3.11
N ASN A 113 -11.82 -3.37 2.41
CA ASN A 113 -12.78 -2.43 2.90
C ASN A 113 -14.11 -2.73 2.17
N ILE A 114 -14.86 -3.76 2.65
CA ILE A 114 -16.11 -4.28 2.05
C ILE A 114 -17.29 -3.31 2.15
#